data_AF-A0A0L6JXJ8-F1
#
_entry.id   AF-A0A0L6JXJ8-F1
#
_cell.length_a   1.000
_cell.length_b   1.000
_cell.length_c   1.000
_cell.angle_alpha   90.00
_cell.angle_beta   90.00
_cell.angle_gamma   90.00
#
_symmetry.space_group_name_H-M   'P 1'
#
loop_
_entity.id
_entity.type
_entity.pdbx_description
1 polymer ?
#
loop_
_entity_poly.entity_id
_entity_poly.type
_entity_poly.pdbx_seq_one_letter_code
_entity_poly.pdbx_strand_id
1 'polypeptide(L)'
;MNKKFIAMVTSVSLIASVSLVLAASTISKYDESKIRPSWGVEKDTQVLREDKKGMIMPSPVLNPEPVYKDNEKIPTDSYYDINKKIDTVKYKKENVELVMAKAMKYEDYCKMEGKKTDEITMLSPKRMLWIVKTKRPNGVQIPISEEQKQKGESGLVKNVTVTELYDAETGEYFGYNVVPTKE
;
A
#
# COMPACT_ATOMS: atom_id res chain seq x y z
N MET A 1 -28.16 12.40 -86.90
CA MET A 1 -29.36 11.76 -87.47
C MET A 1 -29.85 10.69 -86.52
N ASN A 2 -31.16 10.70 -86.23
CA ASN A 2 -32.06 9.56 -85.96
C ASN A 2 -31.60 8.42 -85.04
N LYS A 3 -32.39 7.80 -84.18
CA LYS A 3 -33.81 7.89 -83.80
C LYS A 3 -33.93 6.97 -82.56
N LYS A 4 -34.79 7.38 -81.64
CA LYS A 4 -35.64 6.60 -80.74
C LYS A 4 -35.89 5.12 -81.15
N PHE A 5 -35.99 4.20 -80.18
CA PHE A 5 -37.18 3.39 -79.81
C PHE A 5 -36.77 2.17 -78.91
N ILE A 6 -37.24 2.05 -77.66
CA ILE A 6 -38.45 1.37 -77.10
C ILE A 6 -38.26 -0.12 -76.72
N ALA A 7 -38.85 -0.47 -75.55
CA ALA A 7 -39.35 -1.75 -75.01
C ALA A 7 -38.51 -2.27 -73.83
N MET A 8 -38.93 -2.15 -72.56
CA MET A 8 -40.11 -2.73 -71.88
C MET A 8 -40.18 -4.26 -72.01
N VAL A 9 -39.52 -4.97 -71.09
CA VAL A 9 -39.89 -6.33 -70.69
C VAL A 9 -39.71 -6.46 -69.18
N THR A 10 -40.84 -6.65 -68.53
CA THR A 10 -41.05 -7.15 -67.18
C THR A 10 -40.35 -8.50 -66.96
N SER A 11 -39.56 -8.62 -65.89
CA SER A 11 -39.42 -9.91 -65.18
C SER A 11 -39.41 -9.66 -63.68
N VAL A 12 -40.39 -10.28 -63.04
CA VAL A 12 -40.61 -10.33 -61.60
C VAL A 12 -39.93 -11.59 -61.09
N SER A 13 -38.98 -11.45 -60.17
CA SER A 13 -38.76 -12.39 -59.06
C SER A 13 -37.74 -11.77 -58.12
N LEU A 14 -38.19 -11.38 -56.93
CA LEU A 14 -38.18 -12.21 -55.71
C LEU A 14 -36.76 -12.20 -55.13
N ILE A 15 -36.56 -11.51 -54.00
CA ILE A 15 -35.81 -11.99 -52.83
C ILE A 15 -35.87 -10.92 -51.72
N ALA A 16 -36.43 -11.37 -50.60
CA ALA A 16 -36.24 -10.94 -49.21
C ALA A 16 -36.51 -9.47 -48.83
N SER A 17 -37.77 -9.19 -48.51
CA SER A 17 -38.14 -8.25 -47.46
C SER A 17 -37.47 -8.67 -46.13
N VAL A 18 -36.49 -7.90 -45.66
CA VAL A 18 -36.00 -8.00 -44.29
C VAL A 18 -37.08 -7.41 -43.38
N SER A 19 -37.97 -8.26 -42.90
CA SER A 19 -38.87 -7.95 -41.80
C SER A 19 -38.01 -7.80 -40.55
N LEU A 20 -37.86 -6.56 -40.08
CA LEU A 20 -37.29 -6.25 -38.78
C LEU A 20 -38.29 -6.68 -37.70
N VAL A 21 -38.28 -7.98 -37.37
CA VAL A 21 -38.89 -8.52 -36.17
C VAL A 21 -37.92 -8.21 -35.03
N LEU A 22 -38.12 -7.08 -34.33
CA LEU A 22 -37.55 -6.96 -32.98
C LEU A 22 -38.34 -7.91 -32.08
N ALA A 23 -37.87 -9.15 -32.03
CA ALA A 23 -38.17 -10.04 -30.94
C ALA A 23 -37.69 -9.35 -29.65
N ALA A 24 -38.61 -9.14 -28.72
CA ALA A 24 -38.30 -8.78 -27.36
C ALA A 24 -37.39 -9.88 -26.79
N SER A 25 -36.07 -9.64 -26.82
CA SER A 25 -35.14 -10.42 -26.03
C SER A 25 -35.43 -10.10 -24.58
N THR A 26 -36.12 -11.03 -23.94
CA THR A 26 -36.20 -11.23 -22.50
C THR A 26 -34.83 -10.96 -21.90
N ILE A 27 -34.66 -9.78 -21.30
CA ILE A 27 -33.61 -9.57 -20.32
C ILE A 27 -33.96 -10.52 -19.18
N SER A 28 -33.24 -11.64 -19.14
CA SER A 28 -33.17 -12.51 -17.97
C SER A 28 -33.06 -11.61 -16.76
N LYS A 29 -34.06 -11.67 -15.87
CA LYS A 29 -34.01 -10.99 -14.58
C LYS A 29 -32.71 -11.43 -13.93
N TYR A 30 -31.76 -10.50 -13.85
CA TYR A 30 -30.56 -10.69 -13.05
C TYR A 30 -31.03 -10.81 -11.60
N ASP A 31 -30.88 -12.01 -11.04
CA ASP A 31 -31.09 -12.26 -9.63
C ASP A 31 -29.92 -11.62 -8.87
N GLU A 32 -30.13 -10.37 -8.42
CA GLU A 32 -29.14 -9.60 -7.65
C GLU A 32 -28.77 -10.27 -6.32
N SER A 33 -29.47 -11.35 -5.91
CA SER A 33 -29.15 -12.07 -4.67
C SER A 33 -27.88 -12.94 -4.76
N LYS A 34 -27.32 -13.17 -5.95
CA LYS A 34 -26.19 -14.10 -6.14
C LYS A 34 -24.85 -13.47 -6.52
N ILE A 35 -24.77 -12.16 -6.69
CA ILE A 35 -23.50 -11.47 -7.01
C ILE A 35 -23.42 -10.15 -6.26
N ARG A 36 -23.13 -10.20 -4.96
CA ARG A 36 -22.37 -9.13 -4.31
C ARG A 36 -21.38 -9.78 -3.35
N PRO A 37 -20.06 -9.64 -3.54
CA PRO A 37 -19.12 -9.96 -2.47
C PRO A 37 -19.49 -9.07 -1.28
N SER A 38 -19.70 -9.68 -0.11
CA SER A 38 -20.05 -8.98 1.12
C SER A 38 -18.83 -8.23 1.66
N TRP A 39 -18.50 -7.12 1.03
CA TRP A 39 -17.63 -6.11 1.61
C TRP A 39 -18.42 -4.82 1.76
N GLY A 40 -18.67 -4.42 3.00
CA GLY A 40 -18.95 -3.03 3.33
C GLY A 40 -20.40 -2.56 3.34
N VAL A 41 -21.38 -3.42 3.66
CA VAL A 41 -22.68 -2.92 4.16
C VAL A 41 -22.89 -3.46 5.56
N GLU A 42 -22.18 -2.86 6.52
CA GLU A 42 -22.57 -2.97 7.93
C GLU A 42 -23.86 -2.18 8.15
N LYS A 43 -24.62 -2.58 9.16
CA LYS A 43 -26.04 -2.20 9.44
C LYS A 43 -26.30 -0.70 9.67
N ASP A 44 -25.30 0.15 9.49
CA ASP A 44 -25.34 1.58 9.81
C ASP A 44 -25.40 2.47 8.57
N THR A 45 -25.79 1.93 7.41
CA THR A 45 -26.21 2.77 6.27
C THR A 45 -27.44 3.58 6.67
N GLN A 46 -27.23 4.85 7.03
CA GLN A 46 -28.30 5.83 7.12
C GLN A 46 -28.98 5.96 5.75
N VAL A 47 -30.27 5.65 5.69
CA VAL A 47 -31.10 5.98 4.53
C VAL A 47 -31.25 7.51 4.50
N LEU A 48 -30.54 8.16 3.58
CA LEU A 48 -30.72 9.59 3.33
C LEU A 48 -31.89 9.82 2.36
N ARG A 49 -32.60 10.92 2.61
CA ARG A 49 -33.86 11.37 2.00
C ARG A 49 -33.88 11.30 0.46
N GLU A 50 -35.09 11.23 -0.10
CA GLU A 50 -35.39 11.03 -1.53
C GLU A 50 -34.80 12.08 -2.50
N ASP A 51 -34.23 13.18 -2.00
CA ASP A 51 -33.65 14.29 -2.75
C ASP A 51 -32.11 14.16 -2.94
N LYS A 52 -31.74 13.24 -3.82
CA LYS A 52 -30.38 12.87 -4.26
C LYS A 52 -29.54 14.00 -4.87
N LYS A 53 -28.86 14.85 -4.09
CA LYS A 53 -27.70 15.66 -4.57
C LYS A 53 -26.66 15.99 -3.47
N GLY A 54 -26.20 14.97 -2.73
CA GLY A 54 -25.00 15.08 -1.88
C GLY A 54 -23.89 14.16 -2.38
N MET A 55 -22.63 14.63 -2.37
CA MET A 55 -21.50 13.71 -2.51
C MET A 55 -21.53 12.72 -1.35
N ILE A 56 -21.52 11.43 -1.65
CA ILE A 56 -21.35 10.39 -0.63
C ILE A 56 -19.89 10.47 -0.18
N MET A 57 -19.63 11.17 0.92
CA MET A 57 -18.34 11.03 1.62
C MET A 57 -18.40 9.70 2.38
N PRO A 58 -17.55 8.71 2.07
CA PRO A 58 -17.41 7.56 2.95
C PRO A 58 -17.01 8.07 4.33
N SER A 59 -17.70 7.60 5.37
CA SER A 59 -17.28 7.92 6.74
C SER A 59 -15.83 7.47 6.92
N PRO A 60 -14.94 8.34 7.43
CA PRO A 60 -13.57 7.93 7.71
C PRO A 60 -13.61 6.73 8.66
N VAL A 61 -12.98 5.62 8.25
CA VAL A 61 -12.84 4.45 9.09
C VAL A 61 -12.04 4.88 10.32
N LEU A 62 -12.70 4.90 11.48
CA LEU A 62 -12.12 5.42 12.73
C LEU A 62 -10.96 4.54 13.26
N ASN A 63 -10.77 3.34 12.70
CA ASN A 63 -9.67 2.45 13.03
C ASN A 63 -9.32 1.57 11.80
N PRO A 64 -8.51 2.08 10.85
CA PRO A 64 -8.17 1.32 9.66
C PRO A 64 -7.38 0.06 10.03
N GLU A 65 -7.63 -1.06 9.34
CA GLU A 65 -6.76 -2.23 9.47
C GLU A 65 -5.32 -1.86 9.09
N PRO A 66 -4.30 -2.43 9.78
CA PRO A 66 -2.92 -2.20 9.42
C PRO A 66 -2.63 -2.74 8.02
N VAL A 67 -1.87 -1.97 7.23
CA VAL A 67 -1.42 -2.36 5.89
C VAL A 67 -0.57 -3.63 5.96
N TYR A 68 0.31 -3.71 6.94
CA TYR A 68 1.15 -4.87 7.21
C TYR A 68 0.55 -5.69 8.36
N LYS A 69 -0.14 -6.76 7.98
CA LYS A 69 -0.84 -7.67 8.90
C LYS A 69 0.13 -8.50 9.76
N ASP A 70 -0.40 -9.15 10.78
CA ASP A 70 0.40 -10.01 11.65
C ASP A 70 1.10 -11.14 10.88
N ASN A 71 2.33 -11.45 11.28
CA ASN A 71 3.10 -12.57 10.75
C ASN A 71 3.81 -13.35 11.87
N GLU A 72 3.33 -13.22 13.12
CA GLU A 72 3.86 -13.92 14.30
C GLU A 72 3.90 -15.44 14.12
N LYS A 73 3.00 -15.99 13.30
CA LYS A 73 2.88 -17.43 13.05
C LYS A 73 3.88 -17.96 12.03
N ILE A 74 4.66 -17.10 11.36
CA ILE A 74 5.67 -17.54 10.41
C ILE A 74 6.80 -18.23 11.19
N PRO A 75 7.22 -19.46 10.78
CA PRO A 75 8.35 -20.13 11.41
C PRO A 75 9.62 -19.26 11.36
N THR A 76 10.39 -19.23 12.44
CA THR A 76 11.62 -18.41 12.53
C THR A 76 12.63 -18.75 11.43
N ASP A 77 12.69 -20.01 10.99
CA ASP A 77 13.56 -20.46 9.90
C ASP A 77 13.15 -19.89 8.51
N SER A 78 11.92 -19.37 8.41
CA SER A 78 11.43 -18.68 7.21
C SER A 78 11.66 -17.18 7.25
N TYR A 79 12.29 -16.65 8.30
CA TYR A 79 12.60 -15.23 8.36
C TYR A 79 13.65 -14.87 7.31
N TYR A 80 13.50 -13.67 6.76
CA TYR A 80 14.50 -13.05 5.92
C TYR A 80 15.85 -13.03 6.63
N ASP A 81 16.91 -13.46 5.94
CA ASP A 81 18.27 -13.42 6.44
C ASP A 81 18.79 -11.97 6.51
N ILE A 82 18.69 -11.37 7.70
CA ILE A 82 19.08 -9.98 7.94
C ILE A 82 20.54 -9.69 7.64
N ASN A 83 21.42 -10.70 7.65
CA ASN A 83 22.84 -10.51 7.32
C ASN A 83 23.04 -10.04 5.89
N LYS A 84 22.08 -10.29 4.99
CA LYS A 84 22.09 -9.76 3.61
C LYS A 84 21.93 -8.23 3.56
N LYS A 85 21.42 -7.60 4.61
CA LYS A 85 21.32 -6.13 4.73
C LYS A 85 22.51 -5.52 5.48
N ILE A 86 23.23 -6.33 6.27
CA ILE A 86 24.34 -5.86 7.10
C ILE A 86 25.64 -5.94 6.30
N ASP A 87 26.07 -4.79 5.77
CA ASP A 87 27.36 -4.68 5.07
C ASP A 87 28.49 -4.45 6.09
N THR A 88 29.07 -5.56 6.54
CA THR A 88 30.18 -5.54 7.52
C THR A 88 31.44 -4.85 7.01
N VAL A 89 31.68 -4.84 5.69
CA VAL A 89 32.86 -4.18 5.10
C VAL A 89 32.66 -2.67 5.16
N LYS A 90 31.47 -2.18 4.77
CA LYS A 90 31.10 -0.78 4.90
C LYS A 90 31.12 -0.34 6.36
N TYR A 91 30.57 -1.15 7.27
CA TYR A 91 30.54 -0.82 8.70
C TYR A 91 31.95 -0.62 9.25
N LYS A 92 32.89 -1.52 8.93
CA LYS A 92 34.30 -1.35 9.32
C LYS A 92 34.91 -0.08 8.76
N LYS A 93 34.69 0.23 7.48
CA LYS A 93 35.21 1.45 6.84
C LYS A 93 34.68 2.72 7.48
N GLU A 94 33.43 2.71 7.90
CA GLU A 94 32.73 3.87 8.49
C GLU A 94 32.84 3.92 10.03
N ASN A 95 33.60 2.99 10.64
CA ASN A 95 33.70 2.82 12.09
C ASN A 95 32.33 2.63 12.78
N VAL A 96 31.43 1.91 12.11
CA VAL A 96 30.10 1.54 12.61
C VAL A 96 30.20 0.22 13.37
N GLU A 97 29.62 0.20 14.57
CA GLU A 97 29.55 -0.97 15.42
C GLU A 97 28.13 -1.53 15.41
N LEU A 98 27.98 -2.82 15.07
CA LEU A 98 26.71 -3.51 15.21
C LEU A 98 26.49 -3.87 16.68
N VAL A 99 25.50 -3.27 17.31
CA VAL A 99 25.15 -3.49 18.73
C VAL A 99 24.15 -4.64 18.86
N MET A 100 23.17 -4.70 17.96
CA MET A 100 22.11 -5.72 18.00
C MET A 100 21.54 -5.95 16.61
N ALA A 101 21.21 -7.21 16.30
CA ALA A 101 20.33 -7.59 15.21
C ALA A 101 19.41 -8.70 15.72
N LYS A 102 18.15 -8.37 16.03
CA LYS A 102 17.22 -9.33 16.66
C LYS A 102 15.81 -9.19 16.09
N ALA A 103 15.17 -10.33 15.82
CA ALA A 103 13.75 -10.38 15.48
C ALA A 103 12.89 -10.22 16.74
N MET A 104 11.91 -9.31 16.72
CA MET A 104 10.91 -9.14 17.78
C MET A 104 9.62 -8.55 17.22
N LYS A 105 8.55 -8.57 18.02
CA LYS A 105 7.29 -7.93 17.64
C LYS A 105 7.43 -6.42 17.63
N TYR A 106 6.69 -5.76 16.75
CA TYR A 106 6.61 -4.31 16.68
C TYR A 106 6.18 -3.70 18.03
N GLU A 107 5.21 -4.32 18.72
CA GLU A 107 4.79 -3.86 20.06
C GLU A 107 5.93 -3.89 21.09
N ASP A 108 6.83 -4.87 21.02
CA ASP A 108 7.91 -5.04 21.99
C ASP A 108 9.04 -4.03 21.71
N TYR A 109 9.29 -3.74 20.43
CA TYR A 109 10.15 -2.64 20.02
C TYR A 109 9.62 -1.29 20.53
N CYS A 110 8.32 -1.01 20.37
CA CYS A 110 7.71 0.22 20.89
C CYS A 110 7.88 0.34 22.41
N LYS A 111 7.62 -0.73 23.17
CA LYS A 111 7.84 -0.77 24.63
C LYS A 111 9.29 -0.50 25.00
N MET A 112 10.25 -1.11 24.28
CA MET A 112 11.68 -0.93 24.51
C MET A 112 12.13 0.53 24.29
N GLU A 113 11.60 1.20 23.27
CA GLU A 113 11.95 2.59 22.94
C GLU A 113 11.06 3.63 23.66
N GLY A 114 10.12 3.20 24.51
CA GLY A 114 9.19 4.10 25.21
C GLY A 114 8.17 4.79 24.31
N LYS A 115 7.90 4.21 23.12
CA LYS A 115 6.96 4.72 22.11
C LYS A 115 5.60 4.08 22.27
N LYS A 116 4.55 4.76 21.82
CA LYS A 116 3.22 4.13 21.74
C LYS A 116 3.10 3.29 20.48
N THR A 117 2.44 2.14 20.58
CA THR A 117 2.32 1.18 19.47
C THR A 117 1.47 1.69 18.30
N ASP A 118 0.59 2.66 18.57
CA ASP A 118 -0.28 3.34 17.61
C ASP A 118 0.42 4.43 16.78
N GLU A 119 1.72 4.73 17.04
CA GLU A 119 2.47 5.76 16.30
C GLU A 119 2.69 5.40 14.82
N ILE A 120 2.73 4.11 14.47
CA ILE A 120 2.82 3.65 13.07
C ILE A 120 1.54 2.86 12.77
N THR A 121 0.54 3.55 12.23
CA THR A 121 -0.76 2.97 11.87
C THR A 121 -0.68 1.89 10.78
N MET A 122 0.46 1.79 10.08
CA MET A 122 0.63 0.84 8.99
C MET A 122 1.01 -0.57 9.46
N LEU A 123 1.56 -0.74 10.67
CA LEU A 123 2.08 -2.02 11.17
C LEU A 123 1.17 -2.63 12.23
N SER A 124 0.84 -3.91 12.07
CA SER A 124 0.23 -4.68 13.16
C SER A 124 1.17 -4.72 14.37
N PRO A 125 0.67 -4.55 15.61
CA PRO A 125 1.45 -4.74 16.84
C PRO A 125 2.20 -6.08 16.90
N LYS A 126 1.63 -7.12 16.26
CA LYS A 126 2.17 -8.48 16.21
C LYS A 126 3.02 -8.76 14.98
N ARG A 127 3.34 -7.75 14.16
CA ARG A 127 4.29 -7.89 13.05
C ARG A 127 5.68 -8.14 13.62
N MET A 128 6.33 -9.20 13.17
CA MET A 128 7.71 -9.54 13.46
C MET A 128 8.64 -8.69 12.59
N LEU A 129 9.58 -8.02 13.24
CA LEU A 129 10.56 -7.14 12.63
C LEU A 129 11.97 -7.51 13.08
N TRP A 130 12.93 -7.40 12.17
CA TRP A 130 14.34 -7.32 12.52
C TRP A 130 14.66 -5.90 13.00
N ILE A 131 15.15 -5.81 14.24
CA ILE A 131 15.64 -4.59 14.85
C ILE A 131 17.16 -4.60 14.77
N VAL A 132 17.72 -3.72 13.95
CA VAL A 132 19.17 -3.60 13.73
C VAL A 132 19.65 -2.31 14.38
N LYS A 133 20.39 -2.42 15.47
CA LYS A 133 20.93 -1.29 16.23
C LYS A 133 22.41 -1.16 15.96
N THR A 134 22.82 0.02 15.49
CA THR A 134 24.21 0.33 15.16
C THR A 134 24.67 1.60 15.85
N LYS A 135 25.90 1.61 16.36
CA LYS A 135 26.55 2.82 16.87
C LYS A 135 27.40 3.42 15.76
N ARG A 136 27.21 4.72 15.49
CA ARG A 136 27.84 5.45 14.39
C ARG A 136 28.56 6.68 14.95
N PRO A 137 29.83 6.56 15.35
CA PRO A 137 30.62 7.66 15.92
C PRO A 137 30.81 8.81 14.91
N ASN A 138 31.07 8.45 13.65
CA ASN A 138 31.25 9.40 12.56
C ASN A 138 29.96 10.13 12.15
N GLY A 139 28.82 9.68 12.67
CA GLY A 139 27.53 10.31 12.51
C GLY A 139 26.70 9.82 11.32
N VAL A 140 25.51 10.39 11.21
CA VAL A 140 24.56 10.15 10.12
C VAL A 140 24.05 11.46 9.57
N GLN A 141 23.88 11.50 8.25
CA GLN A 141 23.22 12.59 7.56
C GLN A 141 21.71 12.47 7.73
N ILE A 142 21.11 13.40 8.46
CA ILE A 142 19.66 13.58 8.55
C ILE A 142 19.20 14.65 7.56
N PRO A 143 17.97 14.52 7.01
CA PRO A 143 17.36 15.58 6.24
C PRO A 143 17.11 16.79 7.14
N ILE A 144 17.45 17.97 6.64
CA ILE A 144 17.22 19.27 7.28
C ILE A 144 16.45 20.16 6.32
N SER A 145 15.70 21.12 6.86
CA SER A 145 14.90 22.04 6.05
C SER A 145 15.77 22.98 5.22
N GLU A 146 15.23 23.54 4.13
CA GLU A 146 15.95 24.53 3.31
C GLU A 146 16.33 25.78 4.13
N GLU A 147 15.51 26.17 5.10
CA GLU A 147 15.83 27.27 6.02
C GLU A 147 17.06 26.97 6.89
N GLN A 148 17.18 25.73 7.39
CA GLN A 148 18.35 25.30 8.17
C GLN A 148 19.61 25.26 7.31
N LYS A 149 19.50 24.82 6.04
CA LYS A 149 20.62 24.87 5.08
C LYS A 149 21.07 26.31 4.83
N GLN A 150 20.14 27.24 4.65
CA GLN A 150 20.46 28.67 4.47
C GLN A 150 21.16 29.28 5.69
N LYS A 151 20.88 28.76 6.90
CA LYS A 151 21.56 29.13 8.14
C LYS A 151 22.94 28.45 8.33
N GLY A 152 23.36 27.62 7.37
CA GLY A 152 24.64 26.91 7.43
C GLY A 152 24.65 25.70 8.37
N GLU A 153 23.49 25.24 8.82
CA GLU A 153 23.40 24.04 9.65
C GLU A 153 23.74 22.80 8.81
N SER A 154 24.59 21.92 9.35
CA SER A 154 24.85 20.62 8.74
C SER A 154 23.87 19.60 9.31
N GLY A 155 23.21 18.82 8.44
CA GLY A 155 22.42 17.67 8.90
C GLY A 155 23.27 16.49 9.38
N LEU A 156 24.57 16.66 9.64
CA LEU A 156 25.40 15.60 10.18
C LEU A 156 25.29 15.58 11.70
N VAL A 157 24.73 14.50 12.25
CA VAL A 157 24.68 14.28 13.70
C VAL A 157 25.68 13.19 14.05
N LYS A 158 26.75 13.54 14.77
CA LYS A 158 27.82 12.63 15.22
C LYS A 158 27.45 11.91 16.51
N ASN A 159 28.18 10.82 16.82
CA ASN A 159 27.99 10.04 18.03
C ASN A 159 26.52 9.67 18.23
N VAL A 160 25.98 8.90 17.30
CA VAL A 160 24.58 8.48 17.33
C VAL A 160 24.47 6.96 17.39
N THR A 161 23.36 6.50 17.97
CA THR A 161 22.87 5.15 17.78
C THR A 161 21.70 5.20 16.80
N VAL A 162 21.77 4.36 15.77
CA VAL A 162 20.73 4.20 14.76
C VAL A 162 20.07 2.85 14.96
N THR A 163 18.75 2.86 15.08
CA THR A 163 17.92 1.64 15.09
C THR A 163 17.15 1.57 13.78
N GLU A 164 17.49 0.62 12.92
CA GLU A 164 16.82 0.34 11.64
C GLU A 164 15.81 -0.79 11.82
N LEU A 165 14.65 -0.67 11.16
CA LEU A 165 13.55 -1.61 11.22
C LEU A 165 13.37 -2.29 9.86
N TYR A 166 13.44 -3.62 9.83
CA TYR A 166 13.19 -4.42 8.64
C TYR A 166 12.10 -5.45 8.89
N ASP A 167 11.28 -5.74 7.89
CA ASP A 167 10.29 -6.79 7.95
C ASP A 167 10.96 -8.16 8.10
N ALA A 168 10.49 -8.97 9.05
CA ALA A 168 11.07 -10.31 9.24
C ALA A 168 10.70 -11.28 8.11
N GLU A 169 9.60 -11.06 7.38
CA GLU A 169 9.15 -11.93 6.29
C GLU A 169 9.81 -11.56 4.97
N THR A 170 9.83 -10.26 4.61
CA THR A 170 10.29 -9.80 3.29
C THR A 170 11.67 -9.16 3.30
N GLY A 171 12.17 -8.70 4.45
CA GLY A 171 13.37 -7.85 4.55
C GLY A 171 13.16 -6.42 4.04
N GLU A 172 11.90 -6.02 3.83
CA GLU A 172 11.52 -4.64 3.48
C GLU A 172 11.89 -3.67 4.59
N TYR A 173 12.28 -2.45 4.24
CA TYR A 173 12.71 -1.43 5.20
C TYR A 173 11.54 -0.56 5.63
N PHE A 174 11.28 -0.48 6.94
CA PHE A 174 10.18 0.32 7.50
C PHE A 174 10.62 1.68 8.04
N GLY A 175 11.91 1.89 8.23
CA GLY A 175 12.44 3.17 8.71
C GLY A 175 13.52 2.99 9.77
N TYR A 176 13.84 4.11 10.41
CA TYR A 176 14.90 4.18 11.38
C TYR A 176 14.60 5.20 12.46
N ASN A 177 15.26 5.02 13.60
CA ASN A 177 15.33 5.98 14.70
C ASN A 177 16.79 6.38 14.92
N VAL A 178 17.06 7.66 15.16
CA VAL A 178 18.41 8.16 15.48
C VAL A 178 18.38 8.78 16.87
N VAL A 179 19.23 8.27 17.75
CA VAL A 179 19.37 8.76 19.12
C VAL A 179 20.81 9.21 19.35
N PRO A 180 21.06 10.50 19.67
CA PRO A 180 22.38 10.96 20.08
C PRO A 180 22.86 10.18 21.32
N THR A 181 24.08 9.67 21.27
CA THR A 181 24.75 9.14 22.47
C THR A 181 25.39 10.30 23.21
N LYS A 182 25.11 10.43 24.51
CA LYS A 182 25.83 11.36 25.37
C LYS A 182 27.29 10.89 25.47
N GLU A 183 28.22 11.81 25.26
CA GLU A 183 29.65 11.63 25.53
C GLU A 183 29.91 11.53 27.04
#